data_AF-A0A5E5PQJ4-F1
#
_entry.id   AF-A0A5E5PQJ4-F1
#
_cell.length_a   1.000
_cell.length_b   1.000
_cell.length_c   1.000
_cell.angle_alpha   90.00
_cell.angle_beta   90.00
_cell.angle_gamma   90.00
#
_symmetry.space_group_name_H-M   'P 1'
#
loop_
_entity.id
_entity.type
_entity.pdbx_description
1 polymer ?
#
loop_
_entity_poly.entity_id
_entity_poly.type
_entity_poly.pdbx_seq_one_letter_code
_entity_poly.pdbx_strand_id
1 'polypeptide(L)' 'MITFQPRWVFEFLQKPAGQKSKKIVREILKSYDDIDIDIHPELGTYGCENNKEWLQYYLSDTNETSGKKCPFQLKEKQDA' A
#
# COMPACT_ATOMS: atom_id res chain seq x y z
N MET A 1 6.03 -16.45 17.00
CA MET A 1 6.79 -16.95 15.84
C MET A 1 6.54 -16.02 14.67
N ILE A 2 7.56 -15.36 14.12
CA ILE A 2 7.44 -14.52 12.93
C ILE A 2 8.01 -15.31 11.76
N THR A 3 7.24 -15.44 10.67
CA THR A 3 7.72 -16.08 9.45
C THR A 3 8.03 -15.02 8.41
N PHE A 4 9.20 -15.11 7.79
CA PHE A 4 9.61 -14.22 6.72
C PHE A 4 9.36 -14.91 5.39
N GLN A 5 8.35 -14.45 4.67
CA GLN A 5 8.03 -14.92 3.34
C GLN A 5 9.01 -14.28 2.34
N PRO A 6 9.81 -15.08 1.61
CA PRO A 6 10.78 -14.52 0.69
C PRO A 6 10.11 -13.86 -0.52
N ARG A 7 10.76 -12.82 -1.04
CA ARG A 7 10.21 -11.94 -2.08
C ARG A 7 9.74 -12.69 -3.34
N TRP A 8 10.51 -13.68 -3.78
CA TRP A 8 10.26 -14.43 -5.01
C TRP A 8 8.92 -15.17 -5.04
N VAL A 9 8.32 -15.47 -3.87
CA VAL A 9 7.01 -16.12 -3.78
C VAL A 9 5.94 -15.32 -4.51
N PHE A 10 6.08 -13.99 -4.61
CA PHE A 10 5.10 -13.10 -5.21
C PHE A 10 5.41 -12.68 -6.65
N GLU A 11 6.50 -13.14 -7.26
CA GLU A 11 6.87 -12.77 -8.64
C GLU A 11 5.79 -13.14 -9.66
N PHE A 12 5.04 -14.22 -9.41
CA PHE A 12 3.94 -14.62 -10.29
C PHE A 12 2.81 -13.57 -10.36
N LEU A 13 2.70 -12.67 -9.37
CA LEU A 13 1.70 -11.61 -9.36
C LEU A 13 1.88 -10.60 -10.50
N GLN A 14 3.10 -10.51 -11.05
CA GLN A 14 3.39 -9.64 -12.20
C GLN A 14 2.90 -10.24 -13.53
N LYS A 15 2.60 -11.54 -13.57
CA LYS A 15 2.07 -12.21 -14.77
C LYS A 15 0.58 -11.88 -14.97
N PRO A 16 0.02 -12.07 -16.18
CA PRO A 16 -1.39 -11.81 -16.46
C PRO A 16 -2.37 -12.50 -15.49
N ALA A 17 -2.04 -13.72 -15.05
CA ALA A 17 -2.81 -14.44 -14.05
C ALA A 17 -2.89 -13.69 -12.71
N GLY A 18 -1.77 -13.12 -12.26
CA GLY A 18 -1.70 -12.30 -11.05
C GLY A 18 -2.56 -11.04 -11.13
N GLN A 19 -2.53 -10.35 -12.27
CA GLN A 19 -3.37 -9.17 -12.51
C GLN A 19 -4.86 -9.53 -12.48
N LYS A 20 -5.24 -10.68 -13.07
CA LYS A 20 -6.61 -11.19 -13.02
C LYS A 20 -7.02 -11.52 -11.58
N SER A 21 -6.17 -12.23 -10.83
CA SER A 21 -6.42 -12.53 -9.41
C SER A 21 -6.59 -11.25 -8.59
N LYS A 22 -5.77 -10.22 -8.82
CA LYS A 22 -5.89 -8.92 -8.14
C LYS A 22 -7.24 -8.26 -8.42
N LYS A 23 -7.72 -8.30 -9.67
CA LYS A 23 -9.03 -7.75 -10.05
C LYS A 23 -10.16 -8.47 -9.31
N ILE A 24 -10.13 -9.80 -9.28
CA ILE A 24 -11.14 -10.63 -8.58
C ILE A 24 -11.16 -10.30 -7.08
N VAL A 25 -10.00 -10.24 -6.43
CA VAL A 25 -9.91 -9.91 -5.00
C VAL A 25 -10.50 -8.53 -4.72
N ARG A 26 -10.24 -7.53 -5.58
CA ARG A 26 -10.83 -6.19 -5.43
C ARG A 26 -12.35 -6.18 -5.60
N GLU A 27 -12.88 -6.96 -6.53
CA GLU A 27 -14.33 -7.12 -6.70
C GLU A 27 -14.98 -7.75 -5.45
N ILE A 28 -14.34 -8.77 -4.86
CA ILE A 28 -14.80 -9.39 -3.61
C ILE A 28 -14.80 -8.38 -2.45
N LEU A 29 -13.70 -7.63 -2.28
CA LEU A 29 -13.58 -6.64 -1.20
C LEU A 29 -14.65 -5.55 -1.28
N LYS A 30 -14.93 -5.03 -2.49
CA LYS A 30 -16.01 -4.06 -2.70
C LYS A 30 -17.37 -4.56 -2.20
N SER A 31 -17.67 -5.83 -2.46
CA SER A 31 -18.92 -6.44 -1.97
C SER A 31 -18.92 -6.75 -0.48
N TYR A 32 -17.76 -7.01 0.11
CA TYR A 32 -17.64 -7.41 1.51
C TYR A 32 -17.70 -6.21 2.46
N ASP A 33 -17.05 -5.11 2.08
CA ASP A 33 -16.93 -3.93 2.93
C ASP A 33 -18.19 -3.03 2.86
N ASP A 34 -19.19 -3.33 2.02
CA ASP A 34 -20.34 -2.45 1.71
C ASP A 34 -19.91 -1.02 1.33
N ILE A 35 -18.70 -0.92 0.79
CA ILE A 35 -17.98 0.33 0.58
C ILE A 35 -17.81 0.55 -0.93
N ASP A 36 -18.43 1.62 -1.42
CA ASP A 36 -18.18 2.21 -2.75
C ASP A 36 -16.95 3.14 -2.76
N ILE A 37 -16.07 3.05 -1.77
CA ILE A 37 -14.86 3.87 -1.69
C ILE A 37 -13.82 3.36 -2.68
N ASP A 38 -13.20 4.30 -3.39
CA ASP A 38 -12.12 4.03 -4.32
C ASP A 38 -10.90 3.42 -3.63
N ILE A 39 -10.17 2.61 -4.39
CA ILE A 39 -8.93 2.00 -3.92
C ILE A 39 -7.97 3.08 -3.44
N HIS A 40 -7.41 2.90 -2.24
CA HIS A 40 -6.42 3.84 -1.70
C HIS A 40 -5.30 4.12 -2.73
N PRO A 41 -4.95 5.40 -2.97
CA PRO A 41 -4.01 5.78 -4.04
C PRO A 41 -2.61 5.16 -3.87
N GLU A 42 -2.20 4.88 -2.64
CA GLU A 42 -0.91 4.23 -2.34
C GLU A 42 -0.95 2.70 -2.50
N LEU A 43 -2.14 2.09 -2.73
CA LEU A 43 -2.32 0.65 -2.93
C LEU A 43 -1.97 0.22 -4.38
N GLY A 44 -0.66 0.25 -4.65
CA GLY A 44 -0.08 -0.09 -5.95
C GLY A 44 -0.04 -1.59 -6.26
N THR A 45 0.71 -1.95 -7.32
CA THR A 45 0.96 -3.34 -7.70
C THR A 45 2.34 -3.77 -7.24
N TYR A 46 2.41 -5.01 -6.76
CA TYR A 46 3.63 -5.64 -6.29
C TYR A 46 4.73 -5.61 -7.36
N GLY A 47 5.93 -5.15 -6.98
CA GLY A 47 7.08 -5.08 -7.88
C GLY A 47 7.06 -3.99 -8.94
N CYS A 48 6.06 -3.10 -8.95
CA CYS A 48 6.13 -1.89 -9.77
C CYS A 48 7.17 -0.91 -9.21
N GLU A 49 8.05 -0.39 -10.08
CA GLU A 49 9.15 0.50 -9.68
C GLU A 49 8.67 1.80 -9.02
N ASN A 50 7.53 2.32 -9.47
CA ASN A 50 6.90 3.52 -8.90
C ASN A 50 6.06 3.22 -7.65
N ASN A 51 5.87 1.95 -7.28
CA ASN A 51 5.08 1.57 -6.11
C ASN A 51 5.95 1.56 -4.85
N LYS A 52 5.61 2.44 -3.91
CA LYS A 52 6.26 2.51 -2.59
C LYS A 52 5.53 1.57 -1.63
N GLU A 53 5.85 0.28 -1.71
CA GLU A 53 5.19 -0.81 -0.94
C GLU A 53 5.12 -0.52 0.57
N TRP A 54 6.11 0.17 1.14
CA TRP A 54 6.15 0.51 2.56
C TRP A 54 5.01 1.41 3.03
N LEU A 55 4.38 2.17 2.12
CA LEU A 55 3.22 3.01 2.44
C LEU A 55 1.94 2.19 2.63
N GLN A 56 1.91 0.96 2.12
CA GLN A 56 0.75 0.08 2.21
C GLN A 56 0.68 -0.69 3.53
N TYR A 57 1.76 -0.68 4.33
CA TYR A 57 1.77 -1.31 5.65
C TYR A 57 0.89 -0.59 6.67
N TYR A 58 0.60 0.70 6.44
CA TYR A 58 -0.24 1.50 7.32
C TYR A 58 -1.09 2.45 6.48
N LEU A 59 -2.34 2.07 6.23
CA LEU A 59 -3.32 2.88 5.52
C LEU A 59 -4.24 3.56 6.54
N SER A 60 -4.60 4.82 6.28
CA SER A 60 -5.57 5.54 7.10
C SER A 60 -7.00 5.10 6.76
N ASP A 61 -7.87 5.05 7.77
CA ASP A 61 -9.31 4.78 7.59
C ASP A 61 -10.01 5.87 6.76
N THR A 62 -9.43 7.07 6.67
CA THR A 62 -9.98 8.20 5.91
C THR A 62 -9.73 8.10 4.41
N ASN A 63 -9.01 7.08 3.94
CA ASN A 63 -8.57 6.91 2.55
C ASN A 63 -7.73 8.08 1.96
N GLU A 64 -7.22 8.94 2.84
CA GLU A 64 -6.40 10.08 2.48
C GLU A 64 -4.91 9.71 2.45
N THR A 65 -4.19 10.23 1.45
CA THR A 65 -2.75 10.08 1.42
C THR A 65 -2.13 10.91 2.54
N SER A 66 -1.45 10.25 3.48
CA SER A 66 -0.71 10.93 4.52
C SER A 66 0.38 11.79 3.89
N GLY A 67 0.34 13.09 4.17
CA GLY A 67 1.37 14.03 3.71
C GLY A 67 2.74 13.56 4.19
N LYS A 68 3.66 13.30 3.25
CA LYS A 68 5.02 12.81 3.51
C LYS A 68 5.86 13.89 4.19
N LYS A 69 5.65 14.12 5.48
CA LYS A 69 6.52 14.97 6.31
C LYS A 69 7.64 14.10 6.89
N CYS A 70 8.86 14.63 6.88
CA CYS A 70 9.98 13.96 7.53
C CYS A 70 9.72 13.85 9.04
N PRO A 71 9.72 12.66 9.65
CA PRO A 71 9.53 12.52 11.10
C PRO A 71 10.72 13.11 11.90
N PHE A 72 11.83 13.40 11.23
CA PHE A 72 13.05 13.98 11.80
C PHE A 72 13.19 15.47 11.45
N GLN A 73 12.14 16.27 11.59
CA GLN A 73 12.29 17.72 11.50
C GLN A 73 13.18 18.20 12.67
N LEU A 74 14.41 18.62 12.34
CA LEU A 74 15.26 19.39 13.25
C LEU A 74 14.50 20.66 13.63
N LYS A 75 14.22 20.84 14.93
CA LYS A 75 13.80 22.14 15.44
C LYS A 75 15.01 23.07 15.31
N GLU A 76 14.88 24.13 14.52
CA GLU A 76 15.85 25.22 14.57
C GLU A 76 15.92 25.75 16.00
N LYS A 77 17.14 25.93 16.52
CA LYS A 77 17.34 26.60 17.80
C LYS A 77 16.74 28.00 17.68
N GLN A 78 15.73 28.29 18.50
CA GLN A 78 15.34 29.65 18.77
C GLN A 78 16.50 30.28 19.56
N ASP A 79 17.28 31.12 18.89
CA ASP A 79 18.28 31.96 19.54
C ASP A 79 17.54 32.87 20.54
N ALA A 80 18.04 32.86 21.78
CA ALA A 80 17.53 33.62 22.92
C ALA A 80 18.00 35.07 22.90
#